data_AF-A0A1E4ZJR2-F1
#
_entry.id   AF-A0A1E4ZJR2-F1
#
_cell.length_a   1.000
_cell.length_b   1.000
_cell.length_c   1.000
_cell.angle_alpha   90.00
_cell.angle_beta   90.00
_cell.angle_gamma   90.00
#
_symmetry.space_group_name_H-M   'P 1'
#
loop_
_entity.id
_entity.type
_entity.pdbx_description
1 polymer ?
#
loop_
_entity_poly.entity_id
_entity_poly.type
_entity_poly.pdbx_seq_one_letter_code
_entity_poly.pdbx_strand_id
1 'polypeptide(L)'
;MLKDNYAHSEIKKFFIYLKILLPSILFFFTFIHPISAKTIKVLLSESPSFHLSVTSPFKISDIKDRSVFLKGNYLPNTKVHINQNSSGLKLNGFQKTFKNGLLIDVKHRSSISINGLRYRGEFEITLNPTSNMIRIINHVDTEDYLKSVVARESPYFWPEKLLHVQAIISRSYAYNAMNNNKNDDFDLLDSIHSQVYTGKSSENPKVSRAVEQTKGQVLLFQNKLFSTFYHSSCGGKTESSHNIWSTKMIPLTGKECGYCDASPDRSWKKTLSNKFIQKSLFKKLLSLGAQNKRIKNIKILERSPSGRALWVKVTYSNGKDLSLSGNTFRLKVGPNLLKSTLFNVRKKGKSFIFTGSGWGHGVGLCQWGAKKMSQDSRFSASDILEYYYPQTHVDHISKRLSS
;
A
#
# COMPACT_ATOMS: atom_id res chain seq x y z
N MET A 1 76.16 -29.17 57.03
CA MET A 1 76.91 -27.91 57.17
C MET A 1 76.85 -27.23 55.81
N LEU A 2 76.00 -26.22 55.60
CA LEU A 2 76.31 -24.77 55.70
C LEU A 2 77.59 -24.44 54.91
N LYS A 3 77.67 -23.50 53.95
CA LYS A 3 76.82 -22.37 53.54
C LYS A 3 77.43 -21.77 52.25
N ASP A 4 76.61 -21.06 51.48
CA ASP A 4 76.88 -19.82 50.72
C ASP A 4 78.00 -19.75 49.67
N ASN A 5 77.65 -19.48 48.38
CA ASN A 5 77.83 -18.16 47.72
C ASN A 5 77.88 -18.18 46.16
N TYR A 6 77.15 -17.21 45.59
CA TYR A 6 77.39 -16.39 44.38
C TYR A 6 77.73 -17.02 42.99
N ALA A 7 76.72 -16.97 42.13
CA ALA A 7 76.66 -16.29 40.81
C ALA A 7 77.93 -16.13 39.93
N HIS A 8 77.94 -16.83 38.79
CA HIS A 8 78.42 -16.47 37.42
C HIS A 8 78.10 -17.72 36.55
N SER A 9 77.76 -17.71 35.27
CA SER A 9 77.73 -16.75 34.17
C SER A 9 76.68 -17.22 33.14
N GLU A 10 76.69 -16.64 31.93
CA GLU A 10 75.95 -17.08 30.73
C GLU A 10 74.46 -16.68 30.68
N ILE A 11 73.89 -15.89 29.75
CA ILE A 11 74.24 -15.56 28.36
C ILE A 11 73.45 -14.30 27.96
N LYS A 12 74.11 -13.35 27.28
CA LYS A 12 73.47 -12.30 26.47
C LYS A 12 73.13 -12.87 25.08
N LYS A 13 71.88 -12.62 24.66
CA LYS A 13 71.40 -12.41 23.27
C LYS A 13 71.52 -13.58 22.27
N PHE A 14 70.38 -14.12 21.81
CA PHE A 14 69.89 -13.96 20.43
C PHE A 14 68.53 -14.65 20.22
N PHE A 15 67.53 -13.85 19.82
CA PHE A 15 66.40 -14.11 18.93
C PHE A 15 65.91 -15.54 18.58
N ILE A 16 64.56 -15.68 18.57
CA ILE A 16 63.68 -16.43 17.64
C ILE A 16 62.86 -17.62 18.21
N TYR A 17 61.54 -17.56 17.91
CA TYR A 17 60.46 -18.55 18.05
C TYR A 17 59.89 -18.89 19.44
N LEU A 18 58.89 -18.11 19.88
CA LEU A 18 57.85 -18.58 20.79
C LEU A 18 56.54 -18.75 20.00
N LYS A 19 56.25 -19.98 19.55
CA LYS A 19 54.91 -20.38 19.08
C LYS A 19 53.99 -20.45 20.30
N ILE A 20 53.25 -19.37 20.57
CA ILE A 20 52.11 -19.39 21.49
C ILE A 20 50.88 -19.85 20.69
N LEU A 21 50.33 -20.99 21.11
CA LEU A 21 48.97 -21.45 20.83
C LEU A 21 47.98 -20.39 21.31
N LEU A 22 47.34 -19.69 20.37
CA LEU A 22 46.11 -18.93 20.60
C LEU A 22 44.95 -19.74 20.02
N PRO A 23 43.88 -20.04 20.77
CA PRO A 23 42.71 -20.67 20.19
C PRO A 23 42.07 -19.66 19.24
N SER A 24 41.99 -20.05 17.98
CA SER A 24 41.29 -19.34 16.92
C SER A 24 39.81 -19.24 17.27
N ILE A 25 39.44 -18.15 17.94
CA ILE A 25 38.06 -17.66 18.00
C ILE A 25 37.76 -17.17 16.58
N LEU A 26 37.30 -18.07 15.71
CA LEU A 26 36.57 -17.69 14.50
C LEU A 26 35.29 -17.01 14.97
N PHE A 27 35.33 -15.68 15.11
CA PHE A 27 34.14 -14.86 14.95
C PHE A 27 33.65 -15.12 13.53
N PHE A 28 32.70 -16.06 13.37
CA PHE A 28 31.79 -16.06 12.24
C PHE A 28 31.02 -14.74 12.32
N PHE A 29 31.59 -13.67 11.76
CA PHE A 29 30.79 -12.60 11.21
C PHE A 29 29.97 -13.26 10.11
N THR A 30 28.77 -13.73 10.46
CA THR A 30 27.72 -13.84 9.47
C THR A 30 27.61 -12.46 8.87
N PHE A 31 28.16 -12.28 7.67
CA PHE A 31 27.86 -11.13 6.85
C PHE A 31 26.35 -11.16 6.65
N ILE A 32 25.62 -10.44 7.52
CA ILE A 32 24.25 -10.05 7.27
C ILE A 32 24.37 -9.26 5.98
N HIS A 33 24.14 -9.92 4.85
CA HIS A 33 24.04 -9.24 3.59
C HIS A 33 22.99 -8.16 3.82
N PRO A 34 23.33 -6.87 3.60
CA PRO A 34 22.31 -5.85 3.64
C PRO A 34 21.24 -6.31 2.66
N ILE A 35 20.04 -6.59 3.19
CA ILE A 35 18.85 -6.85 2.38
C ILE A 35 18.89 -5.77 1.31
N SER A 36 19.11 -6.15 0.05
CA SER A 36 19.09 -5.17 -1.05
C SER A 36 17.75 -4.46 -0.92
N ALA A 37 17.80 -3.19 -0.56
CA ALA A 37 16.63 -2.35 -0.37
C ALA A 37 15.80 -2.46 -1.66
N LYS A 38 14.66 -3.13 -1.59
CA LYS A 38 13.78 -3.25 -2.75
C LYS A 38 13.08 -1.93 -2.92
N THR A 39 13.31 -1.29 -4.07
CA THR A 39 12.65 -0.05 -4.44
C THR A 39 11.31 -0.37 -5.08
N ILE A 40 10.23 0.21 -4.56
CA ILE A 40 8.88 0.15 -5.13
C ILE A 40 8.59 1.42 -5.93
N LYS A 41 7.92 1.25 -7.08
CA LYS A 41 7.46 2.34 -7.95
C LYS A 41 5.98 2.61 -7.73
N VAL A 42 5.65 3.79 -7.22
CA VAL A 42 4.26 4.18 -6.92
C VAL A 42 3.84 5.34 -7.82
N LEU A 43 2.77 5.15 -8.60
CA LEU A 43 2.15 6.25 -9.34
C LEU A 43 1.38 7.14 -8.37
N LEU A 44 1.85 8.39 -8.20
CA LEU A 44 1.23 9.36 -7.30
C LEU A 44 0.07 10.13 -7.95
N SER A 45 0.25 10.57 -9.19
CA SER A 45 -0.78 11.33 -9.89
C SER A 45 -0.53 11.42 -11.40
N GLU A 46 -1.62 11.61 -12.14
CA GLU A 46 -1.59 12.17 -13.49
C GLU A 46 -2.37 13.50 -13.50
N SER A 47 -1.69 14.61 -13.79
CA SER A 47 -2.28 15.94 -13.76
C SER A 47 -1.65 16.89 -14.80
N PRO A 48 -2.31 17.97 -15.22
CA PRO A 48 -1.70 18.94 -16.16
C PRO A 48 -0.57 19.78 -15.52
N SER A 49 -0.53 19.85 -14.19
CA SER A 49 0.52 20.54 -13.44
C SER A 49 0.56 20.06 -11.99
N PHE A 50 1.68 20.28 -11.32
CA PHE A 50 1.83 20.06 -9.88
C PHE A 50 2.81 21.07 -9.28
N HIS A 51 2.88 21.11 -7.95
CA HIS A 51 3.80 21.96 -7.21
C HIS A 51 4.89 21.13 -6.56
N LEU A 52 6.13 21.58 -6.71
CA LEU A 52 7.35 20.95 -6.20
C LEU A 52 8.06 21.92 -5.25
N SER A 53 8.44 21.47 -4.06
CA SER A 53 9.40 22.18 -3.23
C SER A 53 10.36 21.21 -2.55
N VAL A 54 11.58 21.70 -2.29
CA VAL A 54 12.63 20.91 -1.64
C VAL A 54 13.36 21.77 -0.62
N THR A 55 13.58 21.24 0.58
CA THR A 55 14.26 21.94 1.70
C THR A 55 15.52 21.20 2.14
N SER A 56 16.08 20.41 1.23
CA SER A 56 17.23 19.54 1.45
C SER A 56 18.11 19.48 0.19
N PRO A 57 19.35 18.99 0.28
CA PRO A 57 20.17 18.74 -0.90
C PRO A 57 19.44 17.90 -1.94
N PHE A 58 19.37 18.41 -3.17
CA PHE A 58 18.64 17.81 -4.27
C PHE A 58 19.41 17.92 -5.59
N LYS A 59 19.02 17.06 -6.53
CA LYS A 59 19.52 17.02 -7.90
C LYS A 59 18.34 16.81 -8.86
N ILE A 60 18.20 17.68 -9.85
CA ILE A 60 17.27 17.52 -10.97
C ILE A 60 18.09 17.19 -12.22
N SER A 61 17.75 16.08 -12.88
CA SER A 61 18.43 15.61 -14.09
C SER A 61 17.45 15.36 -15.22
N ASP A 62 17.91 15.41 -16.47
CA ASP A 62 17.11 14.88 -17.59
C ASP A 62 17.04 13.36 -17.49
N ILE A 63 15.87 12.78 -17.79
CA ILE A 63 15.65 11.34 -17.65
C ILE A 63 16.45 10.53 -18.69
N LYS A 64 16.66 11.09 -19.88
CA LYS A 64 17.24 10.36 -21.03
C LYS A 64 18.75 10.20 -20.90
N ASP A 65 19.46 11.30 -20.66
CA ASP A 65 20.93 11.32 -20.64
C ASP A 65 21.51 11.44 -19.23
N ARG A 66 20.65 11.54 -18.20
CA ARG A 66 21.03 11.73 -16.79
C ARG A 66 21.88 13.00 -16.53
N SER A 67 21.93 13.91 -17.51
CA SER A 67 22.62 15.20 -17.38
C SER A 67 21.98 16.02 -16.28
N VAL A 68 22.83 16.61 -15.43
CA VAL A 68 22.33 17.39 -14.30
C VAL A 68 21.94 18.77 -14.76
N PHE A 69 20.69 19.15 -14.53
CA PHE A 69 20.19 20.50 -14.81
C PHE A 69 20.38 21.44 -13.62
N LEU A 70 19.98 20.99 -12.43
CA LEU A 70 19.98 21.81 -11.23
C LEU A 70 20.42 20.98 -10.03
N LYS A 71 21.29 21.55 -9.20
CA LYS A 71 21.58 21.05 -7.85
C LYS A 71 21.43 22.21 -6.88
N GLY A 72 20.98 21.93 -5.67
CA GLY A 72 20.86 22.93 -4.63
C GLY A 72 20.43 22.32 -3.30
N ASN A 73 20.32 23.16 -2.29
CA ASN A 73 19.83 22.75 -0.95
C ASN A 73 18.40 23.24 -0.69
N TYR A 74 17.85 24.05 -1.59
CA TYR A 74 16.53 24.62 -1.48
C TYR A 74 15.94 24.87 -2.87
N LEU A 75 14.71 24.44 -3.07
CA LEU A 75 13.87 24.78 -4.23
C LEU A 75 12.55 25.33 -3.67
N PRO A 76 12.21 26.61 -3.90
CA PRO A 76 10.94 27.16 -3.44
C PRO A 76 9.78 26.43 -4.11
N ASN A 77 8.56 26.69 -3.63
CA ASN A 77 7.34 26.13 -4.22
C ASN A 77 7.22 26.50 -5.71
N THR A 78 7.61 25.55 -6.56
CA THR A 78 7.79 25.74 -8.00
C THR A 78 6.74 24.93 -8.73
N LYS A 79 5.93 25.60 -9.55
CA LYS A 79 4.97 24.93 -10.41
C LYS A 79 5.69 24.24 -11.57
N VAL A 80 5.42 22.96 -11.74
CA VAL A 80 5.81 22.16 -12.90
C VAL A 80 4.58 21.96 -13.78
N HIS A 81 4.71 22.27 -15.06
CA HIS A 81 3.59 22.25 -16.01
C HIS A 81 4.05 21.82 -17.40
N ILE A 82 3.09 21.44 -18.24
CA ILE A 82 3.33 21.10 -19.64
C ILE A 82 3.56 22.39 -20.43
N ASN A 83 4.69 22.47 -21.14
CA ASN A 83 4.97 23.55 -22.07
C ASN A 83 4.18 23.32 -23.37
N GLN A 84 3.13 24.12 -23.57
CA GLN A 84 2.23 24.02 -24.72
C GLN A 84 2.93 24.32 -26.05
N ASN A 85 4.04 25.08 -26.04
CA ASN A 85 4.69 25.57 -27.25
C ASN A 85 5.80 24.63 -27.77
N SER A 86 6.35 23.75 -26.94
CA SER A 86 7.52 22.93 -27.30
C SER A 86 7.45 21.47 -26.88
N SER A 87 6.28 20.99 -26.46
CA SER A 87 6.01 19.60 -26.06
C SER A 87 7.05 19.06 -25.06
N GLY A 88 6.88 19.42 -23.78
CA GLY A 88 7.76 18.96 -22.71
C GLY A 88 7.37 19.54 -21.34
N LEU A 89 8.12 19.20 -20.30
CA LEU A 89 7.91 19.71 -18.95
C LEU A 89 8.70 21.00 -18.71
N LYS A 90 8.09 21.98 -18.04
CA LYS A 90 8.73 23.24 -17.65
C LYS A 90 8.54 23.50 -16.16
N LEU A 91 9.61 23.96 -15.52
CA LEU A 91 9.61 24.44 -14.15
C LEU A 91 9.52 25.97 -14.17
N ASN A 92 8.57 26.54 -13.43
CA ASN A 92 8.45 28.00 -13.31
C ASN A 92 9.76 28.61 -12.77
N GLY A 93 10.18 29.74 -13.36
CA GLY A 93 11.45 30.39 -13.01
C GLY A 93 12.68 29.84 -13.75
N PHE A 94 12.52 28.80 -14.59
CA PHE A 94 13.62 28.22 -15.36
C PHE A 94 13.31 28.24 -16.87
N GLN A 95 14.33 28.48 -17.69
CA GLN A 95 14.18 28.54 -19.15
C GLN A 95 14.16 27.15 -19.82
N LYS A 96 14.77 26.14 -19.20
CA LYS A 96 14.86 24.78 -19.77
C LYS A 96 13.48 24.13 -19.88
N THR A 97 13.24 23.47 -21.02
CA THR A 97 12.13 22.54 -21.22
C THR A 97 12.69 21.11 -21.31
N PHE A 98 12.14 20.20 -20.53
CA PHE A 98 12.51 18.78 -20.52
C PHE A 98 11.59 18.00 -21.46
N LYS A 99 12.11 17.61 -22.63
CA LYS A 99 11.29 16.91 -23.64
C LYS A 99 10.92 15.48 -23.23
N ASN A 100 11.83 14.76 -22.57
CA ASN A 100 11.64 13.36 -22.22
C ASN A 100 11.10 13.16 -20.79
N GLY A 101 11.24 14.18 -19.94
CA GLY A 101 10.96 14.08 -18.52
C GLY A 101 12.18 14.44 -17.68
N LEU A 102 12.01 14.38 -16.36
CA LEU A 102 13.05 14.72 -15.41
C LEU A 102 13.04 13.75 -14.22
N LEU A 103 14.21 13.63 -13.62
CA LEU A 103 14.45 12.87 -12.42
C LEU A 103 14.78 13.81 -11.28
N ILE A 104 14.17 13.59 -10.13
CA ILE A 104 14.49 14.34 -8.92
C ILE A 104 14.99 13.38 -7.86
N ASP A 105 16.23 13.57 -7.47
CA ASP A 105 16.89 12.84 -6.40
C ASP A 105 17.10 13.78 -5.20
N VAL A 106 16.86 13.26 -4.00
CA VAL A 106 17.18 13.91 -2.74
C VAL A 106 18.08 13.02 -1.90
N LYS A 107 19.05 13.64 -1.22
CA LYS A 107 20.00 12.91 -0.37
C LYS A 107 19.25 12.01 0.63
N HIS A 108 19.77 10.79 0.80
CA HIS A 108 19.22 9.75 1.68
C HIS A 108 18.68 10.31 3.02
N ARG A 109 17.45 9.91 3.40
CA ARG A 109 16.62 10.39 4.54
C ARG A 109 15.94 11.76 4.40
N SER A 110 16.24 12.51 3.34
CA SER A 110 15.54 13.77 3.05
C SER A 110 14.15 13.53 2.43
N SER A 111 13.43 14.61 2.13
CA SER A 111 12.11 14.50 1.50
C SER A 111 11.84 15.63 0.52
N ILE A 112 11.07 15.30 -0.52
CA ILE A 112 10.52 16.25 -1.49
C ILE A 112 9.06 16.52 -1.15
N SER A 113 8.62 17.76 -1.30
CA SER A 113 7.20 18.12 -1.21
C SER A 113 6.58 18.16 -2.60
N ILE A 114 5.55 17.33 -2.82
CA ILE A 114 4.72 17.32 -4.02
C ILE A 114 3.30 17.67 -3.60
N ASN A 115 2.77 18.77 -4.11
CA ASN A 115 1.44 19.30 -3.75
C ASN A 115 1.22 19.43 -2.23
N GLY A 116 2.27 19.77 -1.48
CA GLY A 116 2.24 19.94 -0.02
C GLY A 116 2.43 18.66 0.80
N LEU A 117 2.49 17.48 0.16
CA LEU A 117 2.80 16.21 0.83
C LEU A 117 4.29 15.89 0.69
N ARG A 118 4.92 15.43 1.77
CA ARG A 118 6.34 15.09 1.81
C ARG A 118 6.54 13.62 1.50
N TYR A 119 7.49 13.32 0.64
CA TYR A 119 7.82 11.96 0.20
C TYR A 119 9.33 11.72 0.23
N ARG A 120 9.72 10.45 0.37
CA ARG A 120 11.12 9.99 0.32
C ARG A 120 11.41 9.37 -1.06
N GLY A 121 12.68 9.13 -1.34
CA GLY A 121 13.12 8.44 -2.55
C GLY A 121 13.29 9.36 -3.75
N GLU A 122 13.42 8.74 -4.91
CA GLU A 122 13.59 9.39 -6.22
C GLU A 122 12.23 9.59 -6.90
N PHE A 123 12.13 10.58 -7.77
CA PHE A 123 10.93 10.87 -8.55
C PHE A 123 11.25 10.87 -10.02
N GLU A 124 10.47 10.08 -10.75
CA GLU A 124 10.43 10.08 -12.20
C GLU A 124 9.19 10.84 -12.66
N ILE A 125 9.41 11.89 -13.46
CA ILE A 125 8.36 12.79 -13.89
C ILE A 125 8.38 12.86 -15.42
N THR A 126 7.34 12.32 -16.03
CA THR A 126 7.23 12.14 -17.48
C THR A 126 5.88 12.66 -17.98
N LEU A 127 5.72 12.73 -19.30
CA LEU A 127 4.41 12.95 -19.92
C LEU A 127 3.81 11.59 -20.25
N ASN A 128 2.56 11.35 -19.83
CA ASN A 128 1.81 10.19 -20.30
C ASN A 128 1.44 10.43 -21.77
N PRO A 129 1.87 9.57 -22.71
CA PRO A 129 1.67 9.79 -24.15
C PRO A 129 0.19 9.71 -24.56
N THR A 130 -0.64 8.99 -23.82
CA THR A 130 -2.06 8.80 -24.12
C THR A 130 -2.94 9.92 -23.55
N SER A 131 -2.70 10.32 -22.31
CA SER A 131 -3.53 11.32 -21.63
C SER A 131 -3.01 12.76 -21.79
N ASN A 132 -1.78 12.94 -22.27
CA ASN A 132 -1.06 14.22 -22.28
C ASN A 132 -1.09 14.91 -20.90
N MET A 133 -0.97 14.11 -19.84
CA MET A 133 -0.86 14.57 -18.45
C MET A 133 0.54 14.29 -17.92
N ILE A 134 0.98 15.08 -16.94
CA ILE A 134 2.22 14.83 -16.23
C ILE A 134 2.01 13.64 -15.30
N ARG A 135 2.81 12.59 -15.50
CA ARG A 135 2.87 11.40 -14.68
C ARG A 135 3.98 11.56 -13.64
N ILE A 136 3.66 11.29 -12.37
CA ILE A 136 4.62 11.34 -11.27
C ILE A 136 4.76 9.95 -10.65
N ILE A 137 5.91 9.33 -10.82
CA ILE A 137 6.24 8.02 -10.23
C ILE A 137 7.27 8.24 -9.13
N ASN A 138 6.96 7.77 -7.92
CA ASN A 138 7.89 7.77 -6.79
C ASN A 138 8.58 6.41 -6.67
N HIS A 139 9.91 6.42 -6.72
CA HIS A 139 10.78 5.28 -6.48
C HIS A 139 11.28 5.35 -5.04
N VAL A 140 10.81 4.48 -4.16
CA VAL A 140 11.08 4.55 -2.72
C VAL A 140 11.43 3.18 -2.14
N ASP A 141 12.26 3.14 -1.10
CA ASP A 141 12.51 1.90 -0.35
C ASP A 141 11.19 1.34 0.20
N THR A 142 10.99 0.03 0.05
CA THR A 142 9.74 -0.62 0.43
C THR A 142 9.43 -0.47 1.92
N GLU A 143 10.43 -0.45 2.81
CA GLU A 143 10.19 -0.26 4.25
C GLU A 143 9.77 1.18 4.54
N ASP A 144 10.36 2.18 3.89
CA ASP A 144 9.94 3.57 4.00
C ASP A 144 8.52 3.80 3.43
N TYR A 145 8.17 3.13 2.33
CA TYR A 145 6.81 3.10 1.79
C TYR A 145 5.79 2.57 2.82
N LEU A 146 6.12 1.46 3.48
CA LEU A 146 5.24 0.82 4.45
C LEU A 146 4.99 1.68 5.70
N LYS A 147 5.94 2.53 6.10
CA LYS A 147 5.73 3.48 7.22
C LYS A 147 4.57 4.43 6.94
N SER A 148 4.36 4.82 5.68
CA SER A 148 3.21 5.62 5.27
C SER A 148 1.94 4.77 5.18
N VAL A 149 2.00 3.65 4.46
CA VAL A 149 0.82 2.78 4.24
C VAL A 149 0.22 2.32 5.56
N VAL A 150 1.03 1.75 6.46
CA VAL A 150 0.52 1.22 7.73
C VAL A 150 -0.07 2.35 8.58
N ALA A 151 0.50 3.55 8.55
CA ALA A 151 -0.01 4.69 9.30
C ALA A 151 -1.33 5.24 8.74
N ARG A 152 -1.58 5.08 7.44
CA ARG A 152 -2.85 5.43 6.79
C ARG A 152 -3.94 4.39 7.03
N GLU A 153 -3.57 3.12 7.18
CA GLU A 153 -4.50 2.01 7.31
C GLU A 153 -4.86 1.69 8.77
N SER A 154 -3.91 1.85 9.68
CA SER A 154 -4.07 1.52 11.10
C SER A 154 -3.74 2.73 11.98
N PRO A 155 -4.72 3.23 12.77
CA PRO A 155 -4.48 4.28 13.75
C PRO A 155 -3.33 3.93 14.71
N TYR A 156 -2.43 4.87 14.98
CA TYR A 156 -1.25 4.64 15.82
C TYR A 156 -1.57 4.13 17.24
N PHE A 157 -2.74 4.46 17.78
CA PHE A 157 -3.19 4.02 19.10
C PHE A 157 -3.73 2.59 19.13
N TRP A 158 -3.79 1.89 17.99
CA TRP A 158 -4.12 0.48 17.96
C TRP A 158 -3.01 -0.39 18.57
N PRO A 159 -3.34 -1.64 18.97
CA PRO A 159 -2.37 -2.55 19.58
C PRO A 159 -1.16 -2.80 18.68
N GLU A 160 0.03 -2.87 19.27
CA GLU A 160 1.29 -3.08 18.53
C GLU A 160 1.26 -4.37 17.71
N LYS A 161 0.71 -5.45 18.27
CA LYS A 161 0.47 -6.73 17.58
C LYS A 161 -0.33 -6.56 16.28
N LEU A 162 -1.32 -5.66 16.26
CA LEU A 162 -2.07 -5.38 15.03
C LEU A 162 -1.24 -4.56 14.03
N LEU A 163 -0.41 -3.62 14.50
CA LEU A 163 0.50 -2.88 13.62
C LEU A 163 1.51 -3.82 12.95
N HIS A 164 2.00 -4.84 13.66
CA HIS A 164 2.83 -5.91 13.07
C HIS A 164 2.07 -6.70 12.00
N VAL A 165 0.84 -7.15 12.31
CA VAL A 165 -0.02 -7.86 11.36
C VAL A 165 -0.25 -7.02 10.10
N GLN A 166 -0.60 -5.73 10.26
CA GLN A 166 -0.81 -4.81 9.15
C GLN A 166 0.47 -4.60 8.33
N ALA A 167 1.64 -4.47 8.99
CA ALA A 167 2.91 -4.32 8.29
C ALA A 167 3.25 -5.56 7.44
N ILE A 168 3.08 -6.77 7.99
CA ILE A 168 3.34 -8.04 7.28
C ILE A 168 2.43 -8.18 6.06
N ILE A 169 1.11 -7.99 6.21
CA ILE A 169 0.19 -8.11 5.08
C ILE A 169 0.41 -6.99 4.05
N SER A 170 0.73 -5.78 4.49
CA SER A 170 0.99 -4.67 3.58
C SER A 170 2.26 -4.90 2.77
N ARG A 171 3.32 -5.41 3.40
CA ARG A 171 4.58 -5.79 2.74
C ARG A 171 4.39 -6.92 1.73
N SER A 172 3.62 -7.94 2.10
CA SER A 172 3.32 -9.09 1.25
C SER A 172 2.57 -8.65 -0.02
N TYR A 173 1.58 -7.77 0.15
CA TYR A 173 0.84 -7.18 -0.97
C TYR A 173 1.76 -6.37 -1.89
N ALA A 174 2.61 -5.51 -1.31
CA ALA A 174 3.55 -4.69 -2.06
C ALA A 174 4.51 -5.54 -2.90
N TYR A 175 5.15 -6.56 -2.30
CA TYR A 175 6.05 -7.45 -3.04
C TYR A 175 5.33 -8.30 -4.09
N ASN A 176 4.10 -8.75 -3.81
CA ASN A 176 3.30 -9.47 -4.80
C ASN A 176 2.98 -8.57 -6.02
N ALA A 177 2.63 -7.30 -5.77
CA ALA A 177 2.38 -6.34 -6.84
C ALA A 177 3.63 -6.07 -7.68
N MET A 178 4.77 -5.85 -7.05
CA MET A 178 6.06 -5.68 -7.75
C MET A 178 6.41 -6.89 -8.64
N ASN A 179 6.13 -8.11 -8.18
CA ASN A 179 6.37 -9.31 -8.97
C ASN A 179 5.45 -9.42 -10.20
N ASN A 180 4.17 -9.05 -10.03
CA ASN A 180 3.17 -9.13 -11.10
C ASN A 180 3.33 -8.01 -12.14
N ASN A 181 3.77 -6.83 -11.69
CA ASN A 181 3.86 -5.61 -12.51
C ASN A 181 5.29 -5.28 -12.92
N LYS A 182 6.21 -6.26 -12.87
CA LYS A 182 7.64 -6.08 -13.19
C LYS A 182 7.92 -5.47 -14.56
N ASN A 183 6.97 -5.59 -15.49
CA ASN A 183 7.07 -5.08 -16.86
C ASN A 183 6.27 -3.78 -17.06
N ASP A 184 5.55 -3.31 -16.04
CA ASP A 184 4.76 -2.08 -16.09
C ASP A 184 5.61 -0.88 -15.65
N ASP A 185 5.16 0.33 -16.01
CA ASP A 185 5.83 1.57 -15.63
C ASP A 185 5.85 1.79 -14.10
N PHE A 186 4.91 1.20 -13.36
CA PHE A 186 4.77 1.30 -11.91
C PHE A 186 4.18 0.03 -11.28
N ASP A 187 4.52 -0.21 -10.01
CA ASP A 187 4.10 -1.42 -9.28
C ASP A 187 2.73 -1.25 -8.63
N LEU A 188 2.39 -0.04 -8.15
CA LEU A 188 1.15 0.25 -7.43
C LEU A 188 0.54 1.60 -7.82
N LEU A 189 -0.79 1.67 -7.74
CA LEU A 189 -1.56 2.91 -7.81
C LEU A 189 -1.79 3.48 -6.40
N ASP A 190 -1.76 4.80 -6.21
CA ASP A 190 -2.29 5.42 -4.98
C ASP A 190 -3.82 5.57 -5.07
N SER A 191 -4.58 4.46 -4.95
CA SER A 191 -6.05 4.48 -5.03
C SER A 191 -6.72 3.43 -4.16
N ILE A 192 -8.05 3.48 -4.02
CA ILE A 192 -8.86 2.45 -3.31
C ILE A 192 -8.76 1.03 -3.88
N HIS A 193 -8.10 0.86 -5.03
CA HIS A 193 -7.75 -0.43 -5.62
C HIS A 193 -6.35 -0.91 -5.19
N SER A 194 -5.69 -0.18 -4.29
CA SER A 194 -4.33 -0.37 -3.81
C SER A 194 -4.18 0.28 -2.42
N GLN A 195 -2.98 0.31 -1.87
CA GLN A 195 -2.72 0.84 -0.54
C GLN A 195 -2.57 2.37 -0.61
N VAL A 196 -3.14 3.09 0.36
CA VAL A 196 -3.06 4.56 0.40
C VAL A 196 -1.66 5.01 0.80
N TYR A 197 -0.97 5.74 -0.08
CA TYR A 197 0.41 6.20 0.13
C TYR A 197 0.50 7.72 0.03
N THR A 198 0.63 8.38 1.18
CA THR A 198 0.76 9.85 1.25
C THR A 198 2.14 10.28 1.76
N GLY A 199 3.14 9.41 1.57
CA GLY A 199 4.53 9.66 1.91
C GLY A 199 4.80 9.88 3.39
N LYS A 200 5.96 10.50 3.65
CA LYS A 200 6.49 10.85 4.97
C LYS A 200 5.53 11.70 5.81
N SER A 201 4.62 12.45 5.18
CA SER A 201 3.63 13.26 5.89
C SER A 201 2.68 12.46 6.79
N SER A 202 2.52 11.16 6.52
CA SER A 202 1.65 10.27 7.33
C SER A 202 2.38 9.44 8.40
N GLU A 203 3.72 9.44 8.39
CA GLU A 203 4.51 8.60 9.29
C GLU A 203 4.23 8.93 10.76
N ASN A 204 4.15 7.90 11.59
CA ASN A 204 4.08 8.01 13.04
C ASN A 204 5.18 7.16 13.67
N PRO A 205 5.98 7.66 14.65
CA PRO A 205 7.12 6.92 15.20
C PRO A 205 6.78 5.51 15.73
N LYS A 206 5.62 5.33 16.37
CA LYS A 206 5.18 4.02 16.88
C LYS A 206 4.87 3.06 15.72
N VAL A 207 4.21 3.57 14.68
CA VAL A 207 3.90 2.78 13.48
C VAL A 207 5.19 2.44 12.71
N SER A 208 6.09 3.40 12.55
CA SER A 208 7.39 3.18 11.90
C SER A 208 8.20 2.11 12.62
N ARG A 209 8.20 2.11 13.96
CA ARG A 209 8.84 1.06 14.76
C ARG A 209 8.22 -0.32 14.50
N ALA A 210 6.89 -0.42 14.40
CA ALA A 210 6.22 -1.68 14.08
C ALA A 210 6.59 -2.22 12.68
N VAL A 211 6.76 -1.33 11.70
CA VAL A 211 7.27 -1.69 10.37
C VAL A 211 8.70 -2.22 10.48
N GLU A 212 9.56 -1.53 11.22
CA GLU A 212 10.97 -1.90 11.42
C GLU A 212 11.14 -3.23 12.18
N GLN A 213 10.34 -3.47 13.22
CA GLN A 213 10.33 -4.73 13.98
C GLN A 213 9.89 -5.94 13.15
N THR A 214 9.13 -5.72 12.07
CA THR A 214 8.67 -6.77 11.14
C THR A 214 9.43 -6.74 9.82
N LYS A 215 10.58 -6.06 9.76
CA LYS A 215 11.34 -5.86 8.51
C LYS A 215 11.59 -7.19 7.80
N GLY A 216 11.22 -7.24 6.52
CA GLY A 216 11.37 -8.42 5.67
C GLY A 216 10.41 -9.58 5.95
N GLN A 217 9.54 -9.51 6.96
CA GLN A 217 8.52 -10.53 7.21
C GLN A 217 7.37 -10.39 6.22
N VAL A 218 7.04 -11.50 5.56
CA VAL A 218 5.97 -11.62 4.56
C VAL A 218 5.11 -12.84 4.86
N LEU A 219 3.87 -12.82 4.39
CA LEU A 219 2.91 -13.90 4.47
C LEU A 219 2.93 -14.68 3.16
N LEU A 220 3.14 -15.98 3.24
CA LEU A 220 3.25 -16.87 2.09
C LEU A 220 2.14 -17.92 2.09
N PHE A 221 1.61 -18.20 0.91
CA PHE A 221 0.74 -19.34 0.65
C PHE A 221 1.47 -20.28 -0.30
N GLN A 222 1.59 -21.57 0.06
CA GLN A 222 2.34 -22.55 -0.73
C GLN A 222 3.71 -22.01 -1.18
N ASN A 223 4.45 -21.40 -0.24
CA ASN A 223 5.78 -20.85 -0.47
C ASN A 223 5.85 -19.69 -1.49
N LYS A 224 4.71 -19.09 -1.86
CA LYS A 224 4.61 -17.99 -2.83
C LYS A 224 3.92 -16.77 -2.20
N LEU A 225 4.33 -15.59 -2.67
CA LEU A 225 3.62 -14.34 -2.40
C LEU A 225 2.23 -14.37 -3.06
N PHE A 226 1.29 -13.67 -2.44
CA PHE A 226 -0.08 -13.57 -2.93
C PHE A 226 -0.71 -12.24 -2.51
N SER A 227 -1.86 -11.90 -3.09
CA SER A 227 -2.59 -10.67 -2.75
C SER A 227 -3.27 -10.78 -1.39
N THR A 228 -2.61 -10.27 -0.34
CA THR A 228 -3.09 -10.20 1.04
C THR A 228 -4.10 -9.06 1.25
N PHE A 229 -5.26 -9.14 0.59
CA PHE A 229 -6.30 -8.11 0.71
C PHE A 229 -6.80 -7.97 2.15
N TYR A 230 -7.17 -6.74 2.53
CA TYR A 230 -7.71 -6.41 3.84
C TYR A 230 -8.74 -5.29 3.72
N HIS A 231 -9.59 -5.14 4.74
CA HIS A 231 -10.65 -4.13 4.76
C HIS A 231 -11.00 -3.74 6.19
N SER A 232 -11.70 -2.61 6.35
CA SER A 232 -12.04 -2.07 7.67
C SER A 232 -12.90 -3.04 8.49
N SER A 233 -14.09 -3.39 8.00
CA SER A 233 -15.03 -4.24 8.74
C SER A 233 -15.82 -5.16 7.82
N CYS A 234 -15.85 -6.45 8.14
CA CYS A 234 -16.49 -7.47 7.30
C CYS A 234 -18.03 -7.48 7.46
N GLY A 235 -18.55 -7.02 8.59
CA GLY A 235 -19.98 -7.06 8.92
C GLY A 235 -20.47 -8.41 9.45
N GLY A 236 -19.55 -9.24 9.97
CA GLY A 236 -19.83 -10.56 10.57
C GLY A 236 -19.23 -11.74 9.79
N LYS A 237 -18.95 -11.57 8.49
CA LYS A 237 -18.39 -12.61 7.63
C LYS A 237 -17.51 -12.02 6.54
N THR A 238 -16.33 -12.61 6.34
CA THR A 238 -15.46 -12.26 5.21
C THR A 238 -15.93 -12.94 3.93
N GLU A 239 -15.52 -12.39 2.80
CA GLU A 239 -15.98 -12.76 1.46
C GLU A 239 -14.88 -13.51 0.70
N SER A 240 -15.30 -14.36 -0.23
CA SER A 240 -14.43 -15.01 -1.19
C SER A 240 -13.90 -14.02 -2.23
N SER A 241 -12.61 -14.08 -2.55
CA SER A 241 -12.04 -13.30 -3.66
C SER A 241 -12.73 -13.58 -4.99
N HIS A 242 -13.27 -14.80 -5.18
CA HIS A 242 -13.99 -15.18 -6.39
C HIS A 242 -15.28 -14.38 -6.57
N ASN A 243 -15.99 -14.09 -5.48
CA ASN A 243 -17.25 -13.36 -5.52
C ASN A 243 -17.09 -11.85 -5.79
N ILE A 244 -15.88 -11.32 -5.61
CA ILE A 244 -15.59 -9.89 -5.84
C ILE A 244 -14.81 -9.68 -7.14
N TRP A 245 -13.86 -10.56 -7.47
CA TRP A 245 -12.91 -10.40 -8.58
C TRP A 245 -12.80 -11.64 -9.48
N SER A 246 -13.71 -12.60 -9.37
CA SER A 246 -13.73 -13.86 -10.13
C SER A 246 -12.46 -14.72 -10.01
N THR A 247 -11.56 -14.38 -9.09
CA THR A 247 -10.29 -15.09 -8.85
C THR A 247 -10.42 -15.93 -7.59
N LYS A 248 -10.34 -17.25 -7.70
CA LYS A 248 -10.40 -18.15 -6.54
C LYS A 248 -9.01 -18.31 -5.93
N MET A 249 -8.88 -18.01 -4.64
CA MET A 249 -7.64 -18.23 -3.89
C MET A 249 -8.00 -18.85 -2.53
N ILE A 250 -7.33 -19.96 -2.20
CA ILE A 250 -7.66 -20.77 -1.00
C ILE A 250 -7.59 -19.94 0.29
N PRO A 251 -6.54 -19.14 0.55
CA PRO A 251 -6.51 -18.24 1.70
C PRO A 251 -7.62 -17.18 1.74
N LEU A 252 -8.36 -16.98 0.65
CA LEU A 252 -9.37 -15.93 0.50
C LEU A 252 -10.74 -16.50 0.13
N THR A 253 -11.17 -17.60 0.74
CA THR A 253 -12.50 -18.20 0.48
C THR A 253 -13.63 -17.58 1.29
N GLY A 254 -13.31 -16.71 2.26
CA GLY A 254 -14.28 -16.14 3.19
C GLY A 254 -14.61 -17.08 4.36
N LYS A 255 -14.91 -16.50 5.53
CA LYS A 255 -15.23 -17.21 6.77
C LYS A 255 -16.03 -16.33 7.72
N GLU A 256 -16.68 -16.96 8.71
CA GLU A 256 -17.31 -16.22 9.81
C GLU A 256 -16.28 -15.38 10.59
N CYS A 257 -16.72 -14.25 11.13
CA CYS A 257 -15.90 -13.31 11.91
C CYS A 257 -16.67 -12.82 13.13
N GLY A 258 -16.47 -13.50 14.27
CA GLY A 258 -17.08 -13.16 15.55
C GLY A 258 -16.41 -12.01 16.31
N TYR A 259 -15.51 -11.26 15.68
CA TYR A 259 -14.63 -10.31 16.36
C TYR A 259 -14.87 -8.84 15.94
N CYS A 260 -15.70 -8.57 14.94
CA CYS A 260 -15.86 -7.23 14.37
C CYS A 260 -17.05 -6.41 14.92
N ASP A 261 -17.73 -6.87 15.97
CA ASP A 261 -18.95 -6.22 16.47
C ASP A 261 -18.72 -4.81 17.03
N ALA A 262 -17.52 -4.54 17.57
CA ALA A 262 -17.13 -3.21 18.04
C ALA A 262 -16.88 -2.18 16.92
N SER A 263 -16.99 -2.59 15.65
CA SER A 263 -16.85 -1.69 14.50
C SER A 263 -17.98 -0.67 14.48
N PRO A 264 -17.71 0.64 14.32
CA PRO A 264 -18.77 1.65 14.15
C PRO A 264 -19.59 1.41 12.89
N ASP A 265 -19.02 0.71 11.90
CA ASP A 265 -19.69 0.31 10.66
C ASP A 265 -20.45 -1.01 10.77
N ARG A 266 -20.61 -1.58 11.97
CA ARG A 266 -21.41 -2.80 12.17
C ARG A 266 -22.86 -2.61 11.70
N SER A 267 -23.37 -1.39 11.76
CA SER A 267 -24.59 -1.00 11.07
C SER A 267 -24.46 0.41 10.49
N TRP A 268 -25.02 0.63 9.31
CA TRP A 268 -25.09 1.95 8.71
C TRP A 268 -26.36 2.11 7.88
N LYS A 269 -26.80 3.37 7.74
CA LYS A 269 -27.96 3.75 6.94
C LYS A 269 -27.61 4.96 6.10
N LYS A 270 -27.97 4.92 4.81
CA LYS A 270 -27.81 6.05 3.91
C LYS A 270 -29.01 6.24 3.02
N THR A 271 -29.54 7.46 2.99
CA THR A 271 -30.59 7.86 2.04
C THR A 271 -29.93 8.59 0.87
N LEU A 272 -30.16 8.12 -0.35
CA LEU A 272 -29.63 8.72 -1.57
C LEU A 272 -30.78 9.11 -2.49
N SER A 273 -30.73 10.32 -3.04
CA SER A 273 -31.74 10.79 -3.98
C SER A 273 -31.60 10.09 -5.33
N ASN A 274 -32.71 9.98 -6.06
CA ASN A 274 -32.72 9.43 -7.42
C ASN A 274 -31.69 10.14 -8.32
N LYS A 275 -31.68 11.47 -8.29
CA LYS A 275 -30.78 12.33 -9.07
C LYS A 275 -29.31 12.04 -8.77
N PHE A 276 -28.96 11.81 -7.50
CA PHE A 276 -27.59 11.48 -7.12
C PHE A 276 -27.14 10.14 -7.71
N ILE A 277 -27.96 9.09 -7.57
CA ILE A 277 -27.62 7.74 -8.09
C ILE A 277 -27.55 7.79 -9.62
N GLN A 278 -28.49 8.47 -10.28
CA GLN A 278 -28.49 8.65 -11.73
C GLN A 278 -27.21 9.33 -12.21
N LYS A 279 -26.78 10.43 -11.56
CA LYS A 279 -25.51 11.09 -11.85
C LYS A 279 -24.31 10.16 -11.65
N SER A 280 -24.32 9.38 -10.57
CA SER A 280 -23.26 8.42 -10.24
C SER A 280 -23.10 7.31 -11.30
N LEU A 281 -24.20 6.94 -11.96
CA LEU A 281 -24.23 5.91 -13.01
C LEU A 281 -24.15 6.47 -14.44
N PHE A 282 -24.07 7.79 -14.61
CA PHE A 282 -24.22 8.48 -15.90
C PHE A 282 -23.35 7.91 -17.03
N LYS A 283 -22.05 7.65 -16.78
CA LYS A 283 -21.14 7.10 -17.79
C LYS A 283 -21.58 5.72 -18.32
N LYS A 284 -22.24 4.89 -17.50
CA LYS A 284 -22.79 3.59 -17.93
C LYS A 284 -24.17 3.73 -18.58
N LEU A 285 -24.83 4.87 -18.43
CA LEU A 285 -26.15 5.14 -18.98
C LEU A 285 -26.12 5.73 -20.39
N LEU A 286 -25.01 6.33 -20.80
CA LEU A 286 -24.80 6.86 -22.16
C LEU A 286 -25.03 5.76 -23.22
N SER A 287 -24.46 4.57 -23.03
CA SER A 287 -24.63 3.44 -23.95
C SER A 287 -26.02 2.80 -23.93
N LEU A 288 -26.85 3.10 -22.91
CA LEU A 288 -28.19 2.52 -22.75
C LEU A 288 -29.31 3.47 -23.19
N GLY A 289 -29.02 4.74 -23.51
CA GLY A 289 -30.05 5.74 -23.81
C GLY A 289 -31.01 6.02 -22.64
N ALA A 290 -30.56 5.79 -21.40
CA ALA A 290 -31.34 5.95 -20.17
C ALA A 290 -30.82 7.08 -19.26
N GLN A 291 -29.85 7.86 -19.74
CA GLN A 291 -29.12 8.90 -18.99
C GLN A 291 -30.01 9.99 -18.38
N ASN A 292 -31.17 10.27 -18.98
CA ASN A 292 -32.13 11.27 -18.51
C ASN A 292 -33.40 10.64 -17.91
N LYS A 293 -33.42 9.33 -17.69
CA LYS A 293 -34.60 8.62 -17.17
C LYS A 293 -34.49 8.40 -15.67
N ARG A 294 -35.60 8.55 -14.97
CA ARG A 294 -35.67 8.38 -13.51
C ARG A 294 -35.52 6.90 -13.15
N ILE A 295 -34.80 6.61 -12.07
CA ILE A 295 -34.73 5.24 -11.54
C ILE A 295 -36.08 4.88 -10.90
N LYS A 296 -36.76 3.86 -11.44
CA LYS A 296 -38.02 3.32 -10.91
C LYS A 296 -37.77 2.40 -9.72
N ASN A 297 -36.78 1.53 -9.80
CA ASN A 297 -36.48 0.54 -8.76
C ASN A 297 -34.98 0.19 -8.71
N ILE A 298 -34.51 -0.28 -7.55
CA ILE A 298 -33.21 -0.90 -7.37
C ILE A 298 -33.44 -2.20 -6.60
N LYS A 299 -33.01 -3.34 -7.15
CA LYS A 299 -33.17 -4.66 -6.54
C LYS A 299 -31.83 -5.39 -6.54
N ILE A 300 -31.57 -6.13 -5.46
CA ILE A 300 -30.45 -7.08 -5.41
C ILE A 300 -30.95 -8.36 -6.07
N LEU A 301 -30.25 -8.79 -7.13
CA LEU A 301 -30.61 -10.00 -7.88
C LEU A 301 -30.05 -11.26 -7.22
N GLU A 302 -28.83 -11.16 -6.71
CA GLU A 302 -28.11 -12.31 -6.18
C GLU A 302 -27.24 -11.89 -4.98
N ARG A 303 -27.12 -12.79 -4.01
CA ARG A 303 -26.24 -12.63 -2.86
C ARG A 303 -25.24 -13.77 -2.78
N SER A 304 -24.04 -13.45 -2.33
CA SER A 304 -23.03 -14.44 -1.97
C SER A 304 -23.40 -15.18 -0.68
N PRO A 305 -22.71 -16.27 -0.33
CA PRO A 305 -22.83 -16.91 0.99
C PRO A 305 -22.49 -16.00 2.18
N SER A 306 -21.84 -14.86 1.94
CA SER A 306 -21.60 -13.82 2.95
C SER A 306 -22.76 -12.83 3.12
N GLY A 307 -23.81 -12.97 2.29
CA GLY A 307 -24.94 -12.05 2.22
C GLY A 307 -24.66 -10.78 1.41
N ARG A 308 -23.46 -10.61 0.85
CA ARG A 308 -23.11 -9.45 0.01
C ARG A 308 -23.83 -9.52 -1.33
N ALA A 309 -24.29 -8.37 -1.82
CA ALA A 309 -24.90 -8.26 -3.14
C ALA A 309 -23.86 -8.55 -4.23
N LEU A 310 -24.06 -9.62 -5.01
CA LEU A 310 -23.26 -9.96 -6.19
C LEU A 310 -23.72 -9.16 -7.39
N TRP A 311 -25.03 -9.05 -7.58
CA TRP A 311 -25.64 -8.34 -8.71
C TRP A 311 -26.76 -7.39 -8.24
N VAL A 312 -26.75 -6.18 -8.81
CA VAL A 312 -27.75 -5.14 -8.56
C VAL A 312 -28.39 -4.77 -9.88
N LYS A 313 -29.73 -4.85 -9.94
CA LYS A 313 -30.54 -4.37 -11.06
C LYS A 313 -31.10 -3.00 -10.75
N VAL A 314 -30.90 -2.06 -11.67
CA VAL A 314 -31.47 -0.72 -11.65
C VAL A 314 -32.46 -0.61 -12.80
N THR A 315 -33.74 -0.46 -12.48
CA THR A 315 -34.82 -0.33 -13.47
C THR A 315 -35.16 1.14 -13.67
N TYR A 316 -35.18 1.60 -14.92
CA TYR A 316 -35.48 2.98 -15.30
C TYR A 316 -36.95 3.16 -15.70
N SER A 317 -37.41 4.42 -15.73
CA SER A 317 -38.81 4.76 -16.02
C SER A 317 -39.26 4.42 -17.44
N ASN A 318 -38.33 4.21 -18.38
CA ASN A 318 -38.59 3.78 -19.74
C ASN A 318 -38.58 2.24 -19.90
N GLY A 319 -38.60 1.48 -18.80
CA GLY A 319 -38.60 0.02 -18.81
C GLY A 319 -37.22 -0.62 -19.01
N LYS A 320 -36.17 0.15 -19.33
CA LYS A 320 -34.81 -0.39 -19.46
C LYS A 320 -34.23 -0.77 -18.10
N ASP A 321 -33.45 -1.85 -18.10
CA ASP A 321 -32.71 -2.33 -16.94
C ASP A 321 -31.20 -2.17 -17.14
N LEU A 322 -30.50 -1.83 -16.05
CA LEU A 322 -29.06 -1.89 -15.95
C LEU A 322 -28.69 -2.87 -14.84
N SER A 323 -27.99 -3.94 -15.19
CA SER A 323 -27.40 -4.87 -14.23
C SER A 323 -25.92 -4.57 -14.05
N LEU A 324 -25.48 -4.47 -12.80
CA LEU A 324 -24.09 -4.25 -12.42
C LEU A 324 -23.71 -5.23 -11.32
N SER A 325 -22.42 -5.58 -11.25
CA SER A 325 -21.93 -6.23 -10.03
C SER A 325 -22.12 -5.28 -8.84
N GLY A 326 -22.41 -5.83 -7.66
CA GLY A 326 -22.61 -5.05 -6.45
C GLY A 326 -21.40 -4.17 -6.11
N ASN A 327 -20.19 -4.67 -6.39
CA ASN A 327 -18.96 -3.89 -6.22
C ASN A 327 -18.90 -2.71 -7.20
N THR A 328 -19.23 -2.92 -8.48
CA THR A 328 -19.29 -1.82 -9.46
C THR A 328 -20.30 -0.77 -9.05
N PHE A 329 -21.51 -1.19 -8.62
CA PHE A 329 -22.54 -0.28 -8.13
C PHE A 329 -22.04 0.54 -6.92
N ARG A 330 -21.43 -0.13 -5.94
CA ARG A 330 -20.84 0.50 -4.75
C ARG A 330 -19.80 1.55 -5.11
N LEU A 331 -18.84 1.21 -5.96
CA LEU A 331 -17.75 2.12 -6.34
C LEU A 331 -18.26 3.32 -7.13
N LYS A 332 -19.26 3.13 -8.00
CA LYS A 332 -19.88 4.24 -8.75
C LYS A 332 -20.68 5.18 -7.85
N VAL A 333 -21.45 4.63 -6.91
CA VAL A 333 -22.20 5.44 -5.92
C VAL A 333 -21.25 6.16 -4.95
N GLY A 334 -20.14 5.52 -4.60
CA GLY A 334 -19.11 6.06 -3.73
C GLY A 334 -18.92 5.19 -2.48
N PRO A 335 -17.69 4.70 -2.21
CA PRO A 335 -17.41 3.75 -1.14
C PRO A 335 -17.58 4.31 0.29
N ASN A 336 -17.72 5.64 0.45
CA ASN A 336 -18.01 6.29 1.73
C ASN A 336 -19.52 6.45 1.99
N LEU A 337 -20.34 6.40 0.93
CA LEU A 337 -21.80 6.49 1.03
C LEU A 337 -22.43 5.11 1.10
N LEU A 338 -21.92 4.18 0.29
CA LEU A 338 -22.24 2.76 0.32
C LEU A 338 -21.01 2.00 0.82
N LYS A 339 -20.92 1.81 2.14
CA LYS A 339 -19.68 1.38 2.80
C LYS A 339 -19.26 -0.04 2.39
N SER A 340 -20.21 -0.93 2.13
CA SER A 340 -19.97 -2.31 1.70
C SER A 340 -21.00 -2.75 0.65
N THR A 341 -20.84 -3.97 0.12
CA THR A 341 -21.87 -4.66 -0.68
C THR A 341 -22.85 -5.45 0.19
N LEU A 342 -22.66 -5.48 1.50
CA LEU A 342 -23.56 -6.10 2.47
C LEU A 342 -24.64 -5.09 2.87
N PHE A 343 -25.63 -4.92 1.99
CA PHE A 343 -26.73 -3.98 2.20
C PHE A 343 -28.08 -4.52 1.73
N ASN A 344 -29.13 -3.85 2.21
CA ASN A 344 -30.49 -3.88 1.70
C ASN A 344 -30.83 -2.51 1.13
N VAL A 345 -31.76 -2.45 0.19
CA VAL A 345 -32.22 -1.21 -0.44
C VAL A 345 -33.74 -1.21 -0.51
N ARG A 346 -34.35 -0.07 -0.17
CA ARG A 346 -35.78 0.18 -0.40
C ARG A 346 -36.03 1.57 -0.95
N LYS A 347 -37.04 1.70 -1.79
CA LYS A 347 -37.47 3.00 -2.30
C LYS A 347 -38.28 3.75 -1.24
N LYS A 348 -38.04 5.06 -1.09
CA LYS A 348 -38.85 5.99 -0.29
C LYS A 348 -39.06 7.27 -1.09
N GLY A 349 -40.24 7.42 -1.70
CA GLY A 349 -40.58 8.56 -2.55
C GLY A 349 -39.59 8.73 -3.72
N LYS A 350 -38.89 9.87 -3.75
CA LYS A 350 -37.86 10.21 -4.76
C LYS A 350 -36.45 9.77 -4.36
N SER A 351 -36.30 8.95 -3.32
CA SER A 351 -35.02 8.49 -2.78
C SER A 351 -34.98 6.97 -2.57
N PHE A 352 -33.79 6.45 -2.32
CA PHE A 352 -33.54 5.07 -1.91
C PHE A 352 -32.83 5.06 -0.55
N ILE A 353 -33.32 4.24 0.36
CA ILE A 353 -32.70 4.01 1.67
C ILE A 353 -31.92 2.72 1.58
N PHE A 354 -30.62 2.83 1.84
CA PHE A 354 -29.70 1.72 2.00
C PHE A 354 -29.46 1.49 3.48
N THR A 355 -29.53 0.24 3.92
CA THR A 355 -29.13 -0.20 5.26
C THR A 355 -28.17 -1.36 5.12
N GLY A 356 -27.01 -1.30 5.75
CA GLY A 356 -26.00 -2.34 5.60
C GLY A 356 -25.07 -2.47 6.79
N SER A 357 -24.06 -3.32 6.62
CA SER A 357 -23.07 -3.65 7.63
C SER A 357 -21.68 -3.76 7.01
N GLY A 358 -20.65 -3.49 7.81
CA GLY A 358 -19.26 -3.50 7.39
C GLY A 358 -18.86 -2.34 6.48
N TRP A 359 -17.55 -2.24 6.24
CA TRP A 359 -16.93 -1.26 5.36
C TRP A 359 -15.76 -1.90 4.60
N GLY A 360 -15.87 -1.91 3.27
CA GLY A 360 -14.88 -2.44 2.35
C GLY A 360 -15.37 -3.65 1.58
N HIS A 361 -14.46 -4.24 0.80
CA HIS A 361 -14.78 -5.35 -0.11
C HIS A 361 -15.09 -6.66 0.65
N GLY A 362 -14.57 -6.82 1.88
CA GLY A 362 -14.90 -7.95 2.75
C GLY A 362 -13.95 -9.15 2.64
N VAL A 363 -12.97 -9.12 1.75
CA VAL A 363 -12.05 -10.24 1.49
C VAL A 363 -10.82 -10.15 2.38
N GLY A 364 -10.29 -11.29 2.81
CA GLY A 364 -9.09 -11.37 3.66
C GLY A 364 -9.29 -10.76 5.04
N LEU A 365 -8.29 -10.02 5.54
CA LEU A 365 -8.27 -9.54 6.92
C LEU A 365 -9.30 -8.43 7.19
N CYS A 366 -10.10 -8.62 8.25
CA CYS A 366 -10.99 -7.60 8.79
C CYS A 366 -10.25 -6.83 9.89
N GLN A 367 -9.91 -5.57 9.66
CA GLN A 367 -9.09 -4.75 10.57
C GLN A 367 -9.72 -4.62 11.97
N TRP A 368 -11.03 -4.38 12.06
CA TRP A 368 -11.73 -4.32 13.35
C TRP A 368 -11.76 -5.67 14.08
N GLY A 369 -11.88 -6.78 13.34
CA GLY A 369 -11.82 -8.12 13.94
C GLY A 369 -10.41 -8.47 14.42
N ALA A 370 -9.40 -8.20 13.59
CA ALA A 370 -7.99 -8.35 13.95
C ALA A 370 -7.61 -7.48 15.16
N LYS A 371 -8.17 -6.27 15.27
CA LYS A 371 -8.03 -5.41 16.46
C LYS A 371 -8.54 -6.11 17.71
N LYS A 372 -9.77 -6.63 17.69
CA LYS A 372 -10.34 -7.33 18.84
C LYS A 372 -9.52 -8.57 19.22
N MET A 373 -9.09 -9.36 18.23
CA MET A 373 -8.19 -10.51 18.47
C MET A 373 -6.84 -10.07 19.04
N SER A 374 -6.28 -8.95 18.57
CA SER A 374 -4.97 -8.48 19.02
C SER A 374 -4.93 -8.02 20.48
N GLN A 375 -6.09 -7.60 21.02
CA GLN A 375 -6.27 -7.22 22.42
C GLN A 375 -6.41 -8.42 23.36
N ASP A 376 -6.66 -9.61 22.80
CA ASP A 376 -6.75 -10.85 23.55
C ASP A 376 -5.36 -11.50 23.59
N SER A 377 -4.90 -11.84 24.79
CA SER A 377 -3.58 -12.41 25.03
C SER A 377 -3.42 -13.81 24.44
N ARG A 378 -4.52 -14.51 24.15
CA ARG A 378 -4.53 -15.87 23.60
C ARG A 378 -4.12 -15.96 22.14
N PHE A 379 -4.19 -14.87 21.39
CA PHE A 379 -3.84 -14.85 19.96
C PHE A 379 -2.48 -14.17 19.75
N SER A 380 -1.56 -14.87 19.11
CA SER A 380 -0.35 -14.28 18.53
C SER A 380 -0.66 -13.53 17.22
N ALA A 381 0.32 -12.80 16.68
CA ALA A 381 0.18 -12.19 15.36
C ALA A 381 -0.02 -13.26 14.25
N SER A 382 0.68 -14.39 14.36
CA SER A 382 0.53 -15.52 13.43
C SER A 382 -0.86 -16.14 13.50
N ASP A 383 -1.46 -16.27 14.69
CA ASP A 383 -2.82 -16.80 14.84
C ASP A 383 -3.86 -15.89 14.16
N ILE A 384 -3.67 -14.57 14.25
CA ILE A 384 -4.54 -13.61 13.57
C ILE A 384 -4.40 -13.74 12.04
N LEU A 385 -3.16 -13.88 11.55
CA LEU A 385 -2.90 -14.06 10.12
C LEU A 385 -3.50 -15.36 9.60
N GLU A 386 -3.23 -16.49 10.26
CA GLU A 386 -3.78 -17.80 9.88
C GLU A 386 -5.30 -17.85 10.00
N TYR A 387 -5.89 -17.13 10.97
CA TYR A 387 -7.33 -16.97 11.04
C TYR A 387 -7.89 -16.33 9.77
N TYR A 388 -7.31 -15.24 9.27
CA TYR A 388 -7.84 -14.51 8.11
C TYR A 388 -7.35 -15.04 6.76
N TYR A 389 -6.22 -15.75 6.76
CA TYR A 389 -5.56 -16.32 5.59
C TYR A 389 -5.16 -17.77 5.90
N PRO A 390 -6.09 -18.74 5.83
CA PRO A 390 -5.77 -20.13 6.17
C PRO A 390 -4.68 -20.72 5.29
N GLN A 391 -3.90 -21.65 5.85
CA GLN A 391 -2.79 -22.35 5.20
C GLN A 391 -1.64 -21.41 4.81
N THR A 392 -1.47 -20.32 5.54
CA THR A 392 -0.37 -19.38 5.31
C THR A 392 0.63 -19.41 6.45
N HIS A 393 1.83 -18.93 6.19
CA HIS A 393 2.84 -18.78 7.23
C HIS A 393 3.67 -17.53 6.98
N VAL A 394 4.22 -16.99 8.06
CA VAL A 394 5.16 -15.87 7.99
C VAL A 394 6.56 -16.42 7.72
N ASP A 395 7.26 -15.85 6.74
CA ASP A 395 8.67 -16.13 6.46
C ASP A 395 9.39 -14.81 6.13
N HIS A 396 10.72 -14.85 6.04
CA HIS A 396 11.55 -13.71 5.65
C HIS A 396 11.87 -13.73 4.15
N ILE A 397 11.66 -12.59 3.50
CA ILE A 397 11.89 -12.42 2.05
C ILE A 397 13.36 -12.65 1.63
N SER A 398 14.32 -12.46 2.55
CA SER A 398 15.76 -12.61 2.28
C SER A 398 16.21 -14.05 2.02
N LYS A 399 15.41 -15.06 2.39
CA LYS A 399 15.79 -16.47 2.20
C LYS A 399 15.55 -17.00 0.77
N ARG A 400 14.89 -16.24 -0.12
CA ARG A 400 14.35 -16.79 -1.38
C ARG A 400 14.44 -15.89 -2.60
N LEU A 401 15.15 -14.76 -2.52
CA LEU A 401 15.38 -13.88 -3.67
C LEU A 401 16.73 -14.12 -4.38
N SER A 402 17.42 -15.19 -4.00
CA SER A 402 18.69 -15.64 -4.61
C SER A 402 18.50 -16.81 -5.59
N SER A 403 17.28 -17.05 -6.09
CA SER A 403 16.99 -18.07 -7.11
C SER A 403 16.31 -17.48 -8.33
#